data_AF-A0A7V4WET4-F1
#
_entry.id   AF-A0A7V4WET4-F1
#
_cell.length_a   1.000
_cell.length_b   1.000
_cell.length_c   1.000
_cell.angle_alpha   90.00
_cell.angle_beta   90.00
_cell.angle_gamma   90.00
#
_symmetry.space_group_name_H-M   'P 1'
#
loop_
_entity.id
_entity.type
_entity.pdbx_description
1 polymer ?
#
loop_
_entity_poly.entity_id
_entity_poly.type
_entity_poly.pdbx_seq_one_letter_code
_entity_poly.pdbx_strand_id
1 'polypeptide(L)' 'MDTYKEQMQAQAPKEALDIMQSATKELGASRMLEDSIKIGDKAPGFSLENTSNTLVTMDSLLSQGPLV' A
#
# COMPACT_ATOMS: atom_id res chain seq x y z
N MET A 1 -13.88 15.10 16.80
CA MET A 1 -13.99 15.03 15.33
C MET A 1 -14.72 13.74 14.97
N ASP A 2 -15.82 13.45 15.68
CA ASP A 2 -16.42 12.10 15.74
C ASP A 2 -17.93 12.15 15.47
N THR A 3 -18.55 13.32 15.61
CA THR A 3 -19.99 13.54 15.43
C THR A 3 -20.45 13.49 13.97
N TYR A 4 -19.52 13.60 13.01
CA TYR A 4 -19.85 13.56 11.58
C TYR A 4 -20.08 12.13 11.05
N LYS A 5 -19.37 11.14 11.63
CA LYS A 5 -19.52 9.73 11.23
C LYS A 5 -20.86 9.14 11.71
N GLU A 6 -21.31 9.53 12.90
CA GLU A 6 -22.57 9.06 13.48
C GLU A 6 -23.79 9.60 12.71
N GLN A 7 -23.74 10.86 12.27
CA GLN A 7 -24.83 11.48 11.51
C GLN A 7 -24.99 10.90 10.09
N MET A 8 -23.91 10.42 9.48
CA MET A 8 -23.97 9.74 8.18
C MET A 8 -24.52 8.31 8.28
N GLN A 9 -24.28 7.62 9.39
CA GLN A 9 -24.83 6.27 9.63
C GLN A 9 -26.35 6.28 9.84
N ALA A 10 -26.93 7.39 10.31
CA ALA A 10 -28.38 7.48 10.54
C ALA A 10 -29.22 7.65 9.26
N GLN A 11 -28.61 8.00 8.11
CA GLN A 11 -29.31 8.31 6.86
C GLN A 11 -28.97 7.37 5.69
N ALA A 12 -28.03 6.44 5.87
CA ALA A 12 -27.66 5.48 4.85
C ALA A 12 -28.51 4.20 4.97
N PRO A 13 -28.96 3.60 3.85
CA PRO A 13 -29.58 2.27 3.87
C PRO A 13 -28.65 1.27 4.55
N LYS A 14 -29.18 0.41 5.42
CA LYS A 14 -28.39 -0.62 6.15
C LYS A 14 -27.46 -1.40 5.23
N GLU A 15 -27.92 -1.73 4.03
CA GLU A 15 -27.16 -2.46 3.01
C GLU A 15 -25.89 -1.71 2.56
N ALA A 16 -25.96 -0.39 2.41
CA ALA A 16 -24.79 0.42 2.06
C ALA A 16 -23.78 0.53 3.22
N LEU A 17 -24.28 0.55 4.46
CA LEU A 17 -23.43 0.55 5.66
C LEU A 17 -22.72 -0.79 5.85
N ASP A 18 -23.42 -1.91 5.64
CA ASP A 18 -22.84 -3.24 5.74
C ASP A 18 -21.77 -3.47 4.66
N ILE A 19 -21.98 -2.98 3.42
CA ILE A 19 -20.98 -3.00 2.36
C ILE A 19 -19.75 -2.17 2.73
N MET A 20 -19.95 -0.93 3.23
CA MET A 20 -18.84 -0.05 3.61
C MET A 20 -18.04 -0.63 4.79
N GLN A 21 -18.70 -1.18 5.81
CA GLN A 21 -18.05 -1.81 6.94
C GLN A 21 -17.27 -3.06 6.51
N SER A 22 -17.85 -3.90 5.65
CA SER A 22 -17.19 -5.10 5.12
C SER A 22 -15.96 -4.73 4.28
N ALA A 23 -16.09 -3.78 3.35
CA ALA A 23 -14.98 -3.29 2.53
C ALA A 23 -13.88 -2.64 3.38
N THR A 24 -14.24 -1.89 4.43
CA THR A 24 -13.26 -1.29 5.35
C THR A 24 -12.51 -2.37 6.13
N LYS A 25 -13.19 -3.42 6.57
CA LYS A 25 -12.57 -4.57 7.25
C LYS A 25 -11.67 -5.36 6.29
N GLU A 26 -12.07 -5.52 5.04
CA GLU A 26 -11.30 -6.22 4.00
C GLU A 26 -10.06 -5.41 3.58
N LEU A 27 -10.15 -4.09 3.47
CA LEU A 27 -9.00 -3.20 3.27
C LEU A 27 -8.06 -3.20 4.48
N GLY A 28 -8.58 -3.21 5.70
CA GLY A 28 -7.78 -3.32 6.93
C GLY A 28 -7.12 -4.69 7.11
N ALA A 29 -7.78 -5.75 6.62
CA ALA A 29 -7.24 -7.12 6.58
C ALA A 29 -6.39 -7.39 5.33
N SER A 30 -6.29 -6.43 4.42
CA SER A 30 -5.45 -6.58 3.23
C SER A 30 -3.99 -6.61 3.70
N ARG A 31 -3.33 -7.74 3.44
CA ARG A 31 -1.92 -8.00 3.78
C ARG A 31 -0.91 -7.07 3.09
N MET A 32 -1.38 -6.07 2.35
CA MET A 32 -0.53 -5.09 1.68
C MET A 32 0.37 -4.33 2.66
N LEU A 33 -0.05 -4.20 3.92
CA LEU A 33 0.78 -3.63 4.99
C LEU A 33 1.72 -4.64 5.66
N GLU A 34 1.35 -5.92 5.70
CA GLU A 34 2.16 -6.99 6.33
C GLU A 34 3.48 -7.18 5.57
N ASP A 35 3.44 -7.16 4.23
CA ASP A 35 4.62 -7.34 3.38
C ASP A 35 5.34 -6.03 3.01
N SER A 36 4.95 -4.90 3.63
CA SER A 36 5.60 -3.61 3.37
C SER A 36 6.93 -3.48 4.10
N ILE A 37 7.97 -3.04 3.37
CA ILE A 37 9.31 -2.75 3.90
C ILE A 37 9.19 -1.61 4.92
N LYS A 38 9.71 -1.81 6.13
CA LYS A 38 9.68 -0.81 7.21
C LYS A 38 10.93 0.08 7.16
N ILE A 39 10.88 1.21 7.87
CA ILE A 39 12.04 2.11 7.98
C ILE A 39 13.20 1.36 8.64
N GLY A 40 14.34 1.29 7.95
CA GLY A 40 15.53 0.57 8.40
C GLY A 40 15.65 -0.85 7.86
N ASP A 41 14.60 -1.40 7.24
CA ASP A 41 14.68 -2.69 6.58
C ASP A 41 15.50 -2.60 5.30
N LYS A 42 16.27 -3.65 5.00
CA LYS A 42 16.97 -3.78 3.73
C LYS A 42 15.95 -4.10 2.64
N ALA A 43 15.87 -3.24 1.62
CA ALA A 43 15.06 -3.52 0.45
C ALA A 43 15.56 -4.77 -0.31
N PRO A 44 14.65 -5.60 -0.86
CA PRO A 44 15.00 -6.78 -1.63
C PRO A 44 15.73 -6.39 -2.91
N GLY A 45 16.78 -7.14 -3.25
CA GLY A 45 17.51 -6.94 -4.49
C GLY A 45 16.65 -7.20 -5.72
N PHE A 46 16.91 -6.48 -6.80
CA PHE A 46 16.28 -6.72 -8.10
C PHE A 46 17.31 -6.70 -9.24
N SER A 47 16.97 -7.41 -10.31
CA SER A 47 17.64 -7.38 -11.60
C SER A 47 16.54 -7.32 -12.67
N LEU A 48 16.42 -6.18 -13.35
CA LEU A 48 15.36 -5.91 -14.33
C LEU A 48 15.94 -5.24 -15.57
N GLU A 49 15.36 -5.53 -16.73
CA GLU A 49 15.68 -4.82 -17.96
C GLU A 49 15.00 -3.45 -17.96
N ASN A 50 15.75 -2.41 -18.32
CA ASN A 50 15.20 -1.08 -18.51
C ASN A 50 14.55 -0.93 -19.89
N THR A 51 14.01 0.25 -20.20
CA THR A 51 13.35 0.56 -21.49
C THR A 51 14.28 0.46 -22.70
N SER A 52 15.59 0.41 -22.49
CA SER A 52 16.61 0.20 -23.52
C SER A 52 17.08 -1.26 -23.59
N ASN A 53 16.34 -2.20 -22.97
CA ASN A 53 16.70 -3.62 -22.82
C ASN A 53 18.07 -3.85 -22.17
N THR A 54 18.54 -2.89 -21.36
CA THR A 54 19.76 -3.05 -20.59
C THR A 54 19.41 -3.63 -19.23
N LEU A 55 20.07 -4.72 -18.85
CA LEU A 55 19.93 -5.30 -17.52
C LEU A 55 20.50 -4.35 -16.46
N VAL A 56 19.65 -3.93 -15.52
CA VAL A 56 20.02 -3.06 -14.41
C VAL A 56 19.80 -3.80 -13.10
N THR A 57 20.79 -3.75 -12.22
CA THR A 57 20.72 -4.35 -10.88
C THR A 57 20.65 -3.29 -9.80
N MET A 58 19.99 -3.61 -8.68
CA MET A 58 19.90 -2.70 -7.54
C MET A 58 21.28 -2.25 -7.04
N ASP A 59 22.25 -3.17 -6.96
CA ASP A 59 23.62 -2.85 -6.53
C ASP A 59 24.31 -1.85 -7.46
N SER A 60 24.09 -1.98 -8.78
CA SER A 60 24.66 -1.05 -9.77
C SER A 60 24.08 0.36 -9.64
N LEU A 61 22.80 0.49 -9.27
CA LEU A 61 22.16 1.78 -9.09
C LEU A 61 22.52 2.43 -7.75
N LEU A 62 22.59 1.63 -6.67
CA LEU A 62 23.05 2.11 -5.36
C LEU A 62 24.49 2.65 -5.40
N SER A 63 25.33 2.11 -6.29
CA SER A 63 26.69 2.63 -6.51
C SER A 63 26.72 4.03 -7.13
N GLN A 64 25.66 4.42 -7.84
CA GLN A 64 25.53 5.72 -8.53
C GLN A 64 24.83 6.77 -7.67
N GLY A 65 24.04 6.36 -6.68
CA GLY A 65 23.36 7.26 -5.76
C GLY A 65 22.22 6.60 -4.97
N PRO A 66 21.54 7.38 -4.13
CA PRO A 66 20.37 6.90 -3.40
C PRO A 66 19.21 6.55 -4.35
N LEU A 67 18.56 5.40 -4.10
CA LEU A 67 17.40 4.91 -4.84
C LEU A 67 16.08 5.35 -4.19
N VAL A 68 15.04 5.57 -5.01
CA VAL A 68 13.67 5.93 -4.60
C VAL A 68 12.64 4.90 -5.05
#